data_AF-A0A7K0R8S5-F1
#
_entry.id   AF-A0A7K0R8S5-F1
#
_cell.length_a   1.000
_cell.length_b   1.000
_cell.length_c   1.000
_cell.angle_alpha   90.00
_cell.angle_beta   90.00
_cell.angle_gamma   90.00
#
_symmetry.space_group_name_H-M   'P 1'
#
loop_
_entity.id
_entity.type
_entity.pdbx_description
1 polymer ?
#
loop_
_entity_poly.entity_id
_entity_poly.type
_entity_poly.pdbx_seq_one_letter_code
_entity_poly.pdbx_strand_id
1 'polypeptide(L)'
;MSQKHEFTPIPFRPAGPGEGIFPDDAPIRRVNRELVVAFSGARALLLQAAHPLMFEGFIDRTSGMRDPHGRLARTATVMNTIYFGLREDAERETARVRAVHARIRGTLPEPAGRYPRGTTFAADEPRHLLWTLAPLFESAEAAYRLYVGDLDRDERDALWRDYRVVGGL
;
A
#
# COMPACT_ATOMS: atom_id res chain seq x y z
N MET A 1 15.54 27.48 5.32
CA MET A 1 14.66 27.14 6.45
C MET A 1 13.70 26.06 5.96
N SER A 2 13.89 24.81 6.39
CA SER A 2 13.05 23.69 5.92
C SER A 2 11.65 23.82 6.53
N GLN A 3 10.63 23.98 5.68
CA GLN A 3 9.24 24.04 6.12
C GLN A 3 8.90 22.69 6.75
N LYS A 4 8.80 22.65 8.08
CA LYS A 4 8.28 21.47 8.80
C LYS A 4 6.87 21.23 8.26
N HIS A 5 6.72 20.19 7.43
CA HIS A 5 5.40 19.72 7.05
C HIS A 5 4.81 19.07 8.30
N GLU A 6 4.05 19.85 9.05
CA GLU A 6 3.29 19.36 10.19
C GLU A 6 2.26 18.36 9.65
N PHE A 7 2.46 17.08 9.96
CA PHE A 7 1.50 16.05 9.61
C PHE A 7 0.22 16.33 10.39
N THR A 8 -0.80 16.84 9.71
CA THR A 8 -2.14 16.92 10.27
C THR A 8 -2.73 15.52 10.25
N PRO A 9 -3.02 14.89 11.40
CA PRO A 9 -3.65 13.58 11.43
C PRO A 9 -5.00 13.67 10.72
N ILE A 10 -5.23 12.79 9.74
CA ILE A 10 -6.60 12.59 9.24
C ILE A 10 -7.38 12.01 10.43
N PRO A 11 -8.53 12.61 10.82
CA PRO A 11 -9.33 12.08 11.91
C PRO A 11 -9.72 10.64 11.58
N PHE A 12 -9.21 9.70 12.37
CA PHE A 12 -9.50 8.28 12.21
C PHE A 12 -10.81 7.96 12.92
N ARG A 13 -11.81 7.50 12.17
CA ARG A 13 -13.09 7.03 12.69
C ARG A 13 -13.11 5.49 12.62
N PRO A 14 -12.95 4.79 13.75
CA PRO A 14 -12.98 3.33 13.74
C PRO A 14 -14.37 2.84 13.34
N ALA A 15 -14.42 1.81 12.48
CA ALA A 15 -15.66 1.13 12.15
C ALA A 15 -16.10 0.21 13.30
N GLY A 16 -17.38 0.26 13.64
CA GLY A 16 -18.06 -0.80 14.39
C GLY A 16 -18.40 -2.01 13.51
N PRO A 17 -19.05 -3.04 14.10
CA PRO A 17 -19.42 -4.24 13.37
C PRO A 17 -20.27 -3.93 12.13
N GLY A 18 -19.78 -4.30 10.95
CA GLY A 18 -20.48 -4.10 9.67
C GLY A 18 -20.33 -2.71 9.04
N GLU A 19 -19.65 -1.75 9.69
CA GLU A 19 -19.50 -0.38 9.18
C GLU A 19 -18.26 -0.19 8.28
N GLY A 20 -17.34 -1.16 8.29
CA GLY A 20 -16.08 -1.13 7.54
C GLY A 20 -16.14 -1.85 6.18
N ILE A 21 -14.99 -1.87 5.49
CA ILE A 21 -14.81 -2.69 4.27
C ILE A 21 -14.82 -4.18 4.61
N PHE A 22 -14.13 -4.54 5.70
CA PHE A 22 -13.91 -5.92 6.13
C PHE A 22 -14.64 -6.20 7.46
N PRO A 23 -15.26 -7.38 7.61
CA PRO A 23 -15.81 -7.82 8.89
C PRO A 23 -14.70 -7.94 9.95
N ASP A 24 -15.04 -7.84 11.23
CA ASP A 24 -14.05 -7.74 12.32
C ASP A 24 -13.12 -8.96 12.44
N ASP A 25 -13.58 -10.13 12.01
CA ASP A 25 -12.84 -11.40 11.99
C ASP A 25 -12.07 -11.65 10.68
N ALA A 26 -12.10 -10.72 9.72
CA ALA A 26 -11.40 -10.86 8.45
C ALA A 26 -9.89 -11.06 8.65
N PRO A 27 -9.24 -11.98 7.90
CA PRO A 27 -7.81 -12.20 7.96
C PRO A 27 -6.97 -10.92 7.86
N ILE A 28 -7.34 -9.98 6.98
CA ILE A 28 -6.60 -8.72 6.82
C ILE A 28 -6.63 -7.86 8.08
N ARG A 29 -7.75 -7.84 8.83
CA ARG A 29 -7.85 -7.14 10.11
C ARG A 29 -7.09 -7.88 11.20
N ARG A 30 -7.19 -9.21 11.24
CA ARG A 30 -6.42 -10.04 12.18
C ARG A 30 -4.92 -9.84 12.03
N VAL A 31 -4.42 -9.77 10.79
CA VAL A 31 -2.98 -9.61 10.51
C VAL A 31 -2.52 -8.18 10.75
N ASN A 32 -3.23 -7.18 10.20
CA ASN A 32 -2.75 -5.79 10.23
C ASN A 32 -3.01 -5.08 11.57
N ARG A 33 -3.73 -5.67 12.53
CA ARG A 33 -3.86 -5.09 13.89
C ARG A 33 -2.59 -5.24 14.72
N GLU A 34 -1.72 -6.16 14.33
CA GLU A 34 -0.48 -6.45 15.05
C GLU A 34 0.54 -5.37 14.74
N LEU A 35 1.01 -4.63 15.75
CA LEU A 35 1.92 -3.49 15.56
C LEU A 35 3.21 -3.88 14.83
N VAL A 36 3.71 -5.10 15.03
CA VAL A 36 4.91 -5.61 14.34
C VAL A 36 4.71 -5.70 12.82
N VAL A 37 3.49 -5.97 12.35
CA VAL A 37 3.17 -6.06 10.93
C VAL A 37 3.23 -4.68 10.26
N ALA A 38 2.95 -3.59 10.97
CA ALA A 38 3.08 -2.23 10.43
C ALA A 38 4.52 -1.92 9.96
N PHE A 39 5.53 -2.50 10.59
CA PHE A 39 6.94 -2.33 10.21
C PHE A 39 7.33 -3.10 8.93
N SER A 40 6.49 -4.04 8.48
CA SER A 40 6.72 -4.78 7.22
C SER A 40 6.67 -3.89 5.98
N GLY A 41 6.12 -2.67 6.09
CA GLY A 41 6.07 -1.69 5.01
C GLY A 41 7.45 -1.37 4.41
N ALA A 42 8.52 -1.40 5.20
CA ALA A 42 9.88 -1.20 4.69
C ALA A 42 10.30 -2.30 3.69
N ARG A 43 10.00 -3.57 4.00
CA ARG A 43 10.22 -4.70 3.07
C ARG A 43 9.36 -4.55 1.82
N ALA A 44 8.10 -4.17 1.97
CA ALA A 44 7.20 -3.96 0.84
C ALA A 44 7.76 -2.91 -0.14
N LEU A 45 8.31 -1.80 0.38
CA LEU A 45 8.92 -0.76 -0.46
C LEU A 45 10.17 -1.24 -1.22
N LEU A 46 11.02 -2.05 -0.58
CA LEU A 46 12.18 -2.64 -1.23
C LEU A 46 11.77 -3.57 -2.39
N LEU A 47 10.77 -4.40 -2.16
CA LEU A 47 10.22 -5.30 -3.19
C LEU A 47 9.53 -4.52 -4.32
N GLN A 48 8.78 -3.45 -4.00
CA GLN A 48 8.18 -2.58 -5.01
C GLN A 48 9.24 -1.90 -5.87
N ALA A 49 10.33 -1.43 -5.26
CA ALA A 49 11.46 -0.80 -5.95
C ALA A 49 12.21 -1.75 -6.91
N ALA A 50 12.03 -3.06 -6.77
CA ALA A 50 12.65 -4.03 -7.69
C ALA A 50 12.04 -4.02 -9.10
N HIS A 51 10.91 -3.34 -9.34
CA HIS A 51 10.34 -3.20 -10.68
C HIS A 51 10.70 -1.84 -11.30
N PRO A 52 11.52 -1.79 -12.36
CA PRO A 52 12.08 -0.54 -12.87
C PRO A 52 11.03 0.52 -13.23
N LEU A 53 9.96 0.13 -13.94
CA LEU A 53 8.90 1.08 -14.32
C LEU A 53 8.15 1.66 -13.11
N MET A 54 7.99 0.88 -12.05
CA MET A 54 7.32 1.32 -10.82
C MET A 54 8.24 2.24 -10.02
N PHE A 55 9.53 1.91 -9.99
CA PHE A 55 10.54 2.71 -9.34
C PHE A 55 10.69 4.09 -9.98
N GLU A 56 10.67 4.19 -11.31
CA GLU A 56 10.67 5.49 -12.00
C GLU A 56 9.43 6.32 -11.67
N GLY A 57 8.24 5.72 -11.77
CA GLY A 57 6.99 6.39 -11.38
C GLY A 57 6.96 6.80 -9.90
N PHE A 58 7.70 6.08 -9.06
CA PHE A 58 7.88 6.40 -7.66
C PHE A 58 8.86 7.57 -7.46
N ILE A 59 10.11 7.47 -7.91
CA ILE A 59 11.19 8.43 -7.64
C ILE A 59 10.91 9.80 -8.26
N ASP A 60 10.42 9.86 -9.51
CA ASP A 60 10.23 11.14 -10.23
C ASP A 60 9.17 12.03 -9.56
N ARG A 61 8.23 11.43 -8.82
CA ARG A 61 7.01 12.10 -8.32
C ARG A 61 6.88 12.11 -6.79
N THR A 62 7.79 11.46 -6.08
CA THR A 62 7.74 11.36 -4.62
C THR A 62 8.62 12.43 -3.96
N SER A 63 8.07 13.17 -3.00
CA SER A 63 8.88 13.88 -2.00
C SER A 63 9.44 12.92 -0.94
N GLY A 64 9.21 11.61 -1.07
CA GLY A 64 9.51 10.59 -0.06
C GLY A 64 10.98 10.49 0.35
N MET A 65 11.92 10.86 -0.52
CA MET A 65 13.33 10.96 -0.12
C MET A 65 13.62 12.20 0.74
N ARG A 66 12.80 13.26 0.62
CA ARG A 66 12.90 14.50 1.42
C ARG A 66 12.05 14.46 2.69
N ASP A 67 10.95 13.69 2.69
CA ASP A 67 10.03 13.49 3.81
C ASP A 67 9.61 12.00 3.94
N PRO A 68 10.53 11.12 4.40
CA PRO A 68 10.25 9.69 4.52
C PRO A 68 9.20 9.39 5.61
N HIS A 69 9.26 10.12 6.73
CA HIS A 69 8.34 9.93 7.85
C HIS A 69 6.92 10.38 7.52
N GLY A 70 6.74 11.57 6.93
CA GLY A 70 5.42 12.03 6.51
C GLY A 70 4.85 11.16 5.39
N ARG A 71 5.69 10.62 4.50
CA ARG A 71 5.23 9.62 3.51
C ARG A 71 4.71 8.36 4.19
N LEU A 72 5.48 7.80 5.11
CA LEU A 72 5.07 6.61 5.86
C LEU A 72 3.75 6.86 6.60
N ALA A 73 3.62 8.00 7.28
CA ALA A 73 2.40 8.37 7.98
C ALA A 73 1.19 8.45 7.03
N ARG A 74 1.31 9.09 5.86
CA ARG A 74 0.23 9.15 4.86
C ARG A 74 -0.21 7.78 4.37
N THR A 75 0.75 6.90 4.04
CA THR A 75 0.43 5.53 3.61
C THR A 75 -0.20 4.71 4.73
N ALA A 76 0.33 4.81 5.96
CA ALA A 76 -0.23 4.12 7.12
C ALA A 76 -1.66 4.58 7.42
N THR A 77 -1.95 5.89 7.31
CA THR A 77 -3.30 6.41 7.44
C THR A 77 -4.25 5.82 6.41
N VAL A 78 -3.89 5.82 5.12
CA VAL A 78 -4.75 5.24 4.08
C VAL A 78 -5.02 3.75 4.35
N MET A 79 -3.97 2.98 4.64
CA MET A 79 -4.11 1.55 4.89
C MET A 79 -4.93 1.25 6.14
N ASN A 80 -4.69 1.95 7.25
CA ASN A 80 -5.47 1.79 8.47
C ASN A 80 -6.94 2.18 8.28
N THR A 81 -7.23 3.24 7.51
CA THR A 81 -8.61 3.60 7.16
C THR A 81 -9.29 2.50 6.35
N ILE A 82 -8.59 1.86 5.42
CA ILE A 82 -9.12 0.72 4.64
C ILE A 82 -9.41 -0.48 5.53
N TYR A 83 -8.52 -0.81 6.46
CA TYR A 83 -8.63 -2.02 7.30
C TYR A 83 -9.61 -1.84 8.45
N PHE A 84 -9.62 -0.67 9.09
CA PHE A 84 -10.24 -0.46 10.41
C PHE A 84 -11.18 0.74 10.46
N GLY A 85 -11.21 1.57 9.41
CA GLY A 85 -12.06 2.76 9.35
C GLY A 85 -13.44 2.50 8.75
N LEU A 86 -14.31 3.51 8.81
CA LEU A 86 -15.60 3.50 8.14
C LEU A 86 -15.45 3.30 6.63
N ARG A 87 -16.38 2.55 6.02
CA ARG A 87 -16.44 2.33 4.57
C ARG A 87 -16.35 3.62 3.77
N GLU A 88 -17.13 4.64 4.15
CA GLU A 88 -17.13 5.94 3.47
C GLU A 88 -15.78 6.67 3.53
N ASP A 89 -15.02 6.48 4.61
CA ASP A 89 -13.68 7.04 4.74
C ASP A 89 -12.70 6.29 3.85
N ALA A 90 -12.75 4.96 3.86
CA ALA A 90 -11.92 4.12 3.01
C ALA A 90 -12.14 4.45 1.52
N GLU A 91 -13.40 4.51 1.07
CA GLU A 91 -13.76 4.83 -0.32
C GLU A 91 -13.29 6.22 -0.73
N ARG A 92 -13.40 7.22 0.16
CA ARG A 92 -12.92 8.58 -0.12
C ARG A 92 -11.40 8.62 -0.23
N GLU A 93 -10.68 7.98 0.68
CA GLU A 93 -9.22 7.95 0.63
C GLU A 93 -8.72 7.17 -0.59
N THR A 94 -9.33 6.02 -0.93
CA THR A 94 -8.93 5.25 -2.12
C THR A 94 -9.27 5.98 -3.41
N ALA A 95 -10.38 6.73 -3.48
CA ALA A 95 -10.69 7.60 -4.62
C ALA A 95 -9.60 8.66 -4.84
N ARG A 96 -9.08 9.27 -3.76
CA ARG A 96 -7.96 10.23 -3.84
C ARG A 96 -6.69 9.56 -4.34
N VAL A 97 -6.35 8.39 -3.81
CA VAL A 97 -5.17 7.62 -4.24
C VAL A 97 -5.28 7.23 -5.72
N ARG A 98 -6.44 6.75 -6.16
CA ARG A 98 -6.71 6.45 -7.58
C ARG A 98 -6.53 7.67 -8.47
N ALA A 99 -7.06 8.82 -8.07
CA ALA A 99 -6.91 10.07 -8.82
C ALA A 99 -5.43 10.51 -8.93
N VAL A 100 -4.62 10.26 -7.90
CA VAL A 100 -3.16 10.49 -7.96
C VAL A 100 -2.49 9.50 -8.91
N HIS A 101 -2.75 8.19 -8.76
CA HIS A 101 -2.16 7.16 -9.61
C HIS A 101 -2.49 7.35 -11.10
N ALA A 102 -3.72 7.77 -11.43
CA ALA A 102 -4.14 8.02 -12.81
C ALA A 102 -3.32 9.11 -13.54
N ARG A 103 -2.69 10.01 -12.77
CA ARG A 103 -1.86 11.11 -13.29
C ARG A 103 -0.38 10.72 -13.41
N ILE A 104 0.04 9.58 -12.84
CA ILE A 104 1.43 9.13 -12.87
C ILE A 104 1.64 8.30 -14.13
N ARG A 105 2.22 8.95 -15.13
CA ARG A 105 2.59 8.36 -16.42
C ARG A 105 3.96 8.88 -16.83
N GLY A 106 4.73 8.08 -17.56
CA GLY A 106 6.08 8.47 -17.97
C GLY A 106 6.75 7.47 -18.90
N THR A 107 8.04 7.69 -19.13
CA THR A 107 8.91 6.83 -19.94
C THR A 107 10.21 6.56 -19.20
N LEU A 108 10.71 5.33 -19.31
CA LEU A 108 11.97 4.93 -18.71
C LEU A 108 13.15 5.72 -19.33
N PRO A 109 13.91 6.50 -18.54
CA PRO A 109 14.97 7.35 -19.07
C PRO A 109 16.18 6.55 -19.53
N GLU A 110 16.52 5.45 -18.87
CA GLU A 110 17.65 4.56 -19.15
C GLU A 110 17.16 3.11 -19.24
N PRO A 111 17.82 2.20 -19.98
CA PRO A 111 17.40 0.80 -19.99
C PRO A 111 17.56 0.15 -18.59
N ALA A 112 16.63 -0.72 -18.21
CA ALA A 112 16.65 -1.42 -16.92
C ALA A 112 16.10 -2.84 -17.02
N GLY A 113 16.96 -3.84 -16.79
CA GLY A 113 16.61 -5.25 -16.94
C GLY A 113 16.10 -5.55 -18.35
N ARG A 114 14.86 -6.05 -18.45
CA ARG A 114 14.20 -6.32 -19.74
C ARG A 114 13.60 -5.10 -20.44
N TYR A 115 13.57 -3.94 -19.79
CA TYR A 115 12.89 -2.75 -20.30
C TYR A 115 13.88 -1.84 -21.02
N PRO A 116 13.74 -1.63 -22.34
CA PRO A 116 14.57 -0.68 -23.06
C PRO A 116 14.26 0.78 -22.67
N ARG A 117 15.20 1.69 -22.98
CA ARG A 117 14.97 3.14 -22.90
C ARG A 117 13.70 3.52 -23.66
N GLY A 118 12.92 4.44 -23.09
CA GLY A 118 11.69 4.93 -23.69
C GLY A 118 10.46 4.04 -23.44
N THR A 119 10.61 2.90 -22.73
CA THR A 119 9.45 2.09 -22.31
C THR A 119 8.48 2.96 -21.52
N THR A 120 7.23 3.04 -21.99
CA THR A 120 6.17 3.81 -21.32
C THR A 120 5.64 3.06 -20.09
N PHE A 121 5.17 3.82 -19.10
CA PHE A 121 4.50 3.26 -17.93
C PHE A 121 3.35 4.15 -17.49
N ALA A 122 2.36 3.54 -16.85
CA ALA A 122 1.33 4.24 -16.11
C ALA A 122 1.04 3.52 -14.79
N ALA A 123 1.00 4.25 -13.68
CA ALA A 123 0.89 3.66 -12.34
C ALA A 123 -0.46 2.97 -12.09
N ASP A 124 -1.49 3.36 -12.84
CA ASP A 124 -2.84 2.81 -12.76
C ASP A 124 -3.06 1.57 -13.67
N GLU A 125 -2.03 1.10 -14.38
CA GLU A 125 -2.14 -0.16 -15.13
C GLU A 125 -2.33 -1.34 -14.17
N PRO A 126 -3.25 -2.29 -14.45
CA PRO A 126 -3.56 -3.38 -13.52
C PRO A 126 -2.34 -4.19 -13.05
N ARG A 127 -1.36 -4.42 -13.94
CA ARG A 127 -0.11 -5.13 -13.62
C ARG A 127 0.77 -4.37 -12.62
N HIS A 128 0.75 -3.04 -12.68
CA HIS A 128 1.53 -2.14 -11.84
C HIS A 128 0.88 -1.96 -10.47
N LEU A 129 -0.44 -1.86 -10.44
CA LEU A 129 -1.23 -1.92 -9.20
C LEU A 129 -1.03 -3.28 -8.49
N LEU A 130 -1.06 -4.39 -9.23
CA LEU A 130 -0.77 -5.72 -8.69
C LEU A 130 0.66 -5.80 -8.14
N TRP A 131 1.65 -5.25 -8.85
CA TRP A 131 3.03 -5.16 -8.34
C TRP A 131 3.15 -4.30 -7.09
N THR A 132 2.25 -3.36 -6.87
CA THR A 132 2.21 -2.58 -5.62
C THR A 132 1.57 -3.38 -4.50
N LEU A 133 0.46 -4.06 -4.78
CA LEU A 133 -0.33 -4.81 -3.82
C LEU A 133 0.36 -6.09 -3.33
N ALA A 134 0.95 -6.87 -4.24
CA ALA A 134 1.53 -8.17 -3.90
C ALA A 134 2.65 -8.06 -2.86
N PRO A 135 3.62 -7.11 -2.95
CA PRO A 135 4.61 -6.88 -1.91
C PRO A 135 4.05 -6.46 -0.55
N LEU A 136 2.91 -5.75 -0.52
CA LEU A 136 2.25 -5.40 0.74
C LEU A 136 1.71 -6.65 1.41
N PHE A 137 0.99 -7.50 0.67
CA PHE A 137 0.52 -8.80 1.14
C PHE A 137 1.69 -9.67 1.62
N GLU A 138 2.68 -9.90 0.75
CA GLU A 138 3.83 -10.77 1.04
C GLU A 138 4.61 -10.31 2.27
N SER A 139 4.74 -9.00 2.47
CA SER A 139 5.48 -8.47 3.62
C SER A 139 4.67 -8.58 4.91
N ALA A 140 3.37 -8.32 4.86
CA ALA A 140 2.50 -8.48 6.01
C ALA A 140 2.38 -9.95 6.43
N GLU A 141 2.20 -10.86 5.47
CA GLU A 141 2.17 -12.31 5.69
C GLU A 141 3.48 -12.79 6.34
N ALA A 142 4.63 -12.43 5.74
CA ALA A 142 5.93 -12.83 6.26
C ALA A 142 6.19 -12.30 7.68
N ALA A 143 5.85 -11.04 7.96
CA ALA A 143 6.03 -10.45 9.28
C ALA A 143 5.12 -11.10 10.33
N TYR A 144 3.85 -11.36 10.00
CA TYR A 144 2.91 -12.03 10.90
C TYR A 144 3.38 -13.44 11.25
N ARG A 145 3.77 -14.22 10.25
CA ARG A 145 4.25 -15.60 10.43
C ARG A 145 5.56 -15.70 11.20
N LEU A 146 6.42 -14.69 11.08
CA LEU A 146 7.69 -14.65 11.79
C LEU A 146 7.54 -14.25 13.27
N TYR A 147 6.59 -13.36 13.60
CA TYR A 147 6.56 -12.69 14.91
C TYR A 147 5.29 -12.90 15.73
N VAL A 148 4.19 -13.33 15.13
CA VAL A 148 2.88 -13.41 15.80
C VAL A 148 2.37 -14.84 15.85
N GLY A 149 2.26 -15.49 14.70
CA GLY A 149 1.71 -16.84 14.60
C GLY A 149 1.67 -17.32 13.16
N ASP A 150 1.62 -18.64 12.95
CA ASP A 150 1.59 -19.18 11.60
C ASP A 150 0.24 -18.93 10.91
N LEU A 151 0.24 -19.02 9.59
CA LEU A 151 -0.95 -18.99 8.75
C LEU A 151 -0.93 -20.23 7.87
N ASP A 152 -1.96 -21.07 7.97
CA ASP A 152 -2.08 -22.20 7.07
C ASP A 152 -2.37 -21.75 5.62
N ARG A 153 -2.41 -22.71 4.69
CA ARG A 153 -2.63 -22.42 3.27
C ARG A 153 -3.95 -21.70 3.02
N ASP A 154 -5.02 -22.09 3.68
CA ASP A 154 -6.36 -21.55 3.44
C ASP A 154 -6.51 -20.16 4.07
N GLU A 155 -5.88 -19.93 5.23
CA GLU A 155 -5.77 -18.62 5.86
C GLU A 155 -4.98 -17.63 5.00
N ARG A 156 -3.89 -18.08 4.38
CA ARG A 156 -3.09 -17.27 3.44
C ARG A 156 -3.88 -16.93 2.18
N ASP A 157 -4.60 -17.90 1.62
CA ASP A 157 -5.47 -17.68 0.46
C ASP A 157 -6.63 -16.73 0.81
N ALA A 158 -7.18 -16.80 2.02
CA ALA A 158 -8.18 -15.86 2.52
C ALA A 158 -7.62 -14.46 2.70
N LEU A 159 -6.42 -14.32 3.29
CA LEU A 159 -5.72 -13.05 3.40
C LEU A 159 -5.46 -12.42 2.02
N TRP A 160 -5.01 -13.22 1.05
CA TRP A 160 -4.81 -12.74 -0.31
C TRP A 160 -6.11 -12.26 -0.96
N ARG A 161 -7.23 -12.96 -0.74
CA ARG A 161 -8.56 -12.52 -1.21
C ARG A 161 -8.93 -11.15 -0.62
N ASP A 162 -8.64 -10.90 0.65
CA ASP A 162 -8.87 -9.59 1.27
C ASP A 162 -7.99 -8.51 0.62
N TYR A 163 -6.70 -8.77 0.40
CA TYR A 163 -5.82 -7.81 -0.30
C TYR A 163 -6.32 -7.53 -1.72
N ARG A 164 -6.89 -8.51 -2.42
CA ARG A 164 -7.52 -8.27 -3.74
C ARG A 164 -8.72 -7.33 -3.66
N VAL A 165 -9.49 -7.34 -2.57
CA VAL A 165 -10.54 -6.32 -2.34
C VAL A 165 -9.90 -4.94 -2.25
N VAL A 166 -8.81 -4.79 -1.48
CA VAL A 166 -8.05 -3.52 -1.40
C VAL A 166 -7.59 -3.04 -2.78
N GLY A 167 -7.08 -3.95 -3.61
CA GLY A 167 -6.66 -3.62 -4.98
C GLY A 167 -7.80 -3.23 -5.93
N GLY A 168 -9.05 -3.52 -5.58
CA GLY A 168 -10.24 -3.12 -6.32
C GLY A 168 -10.89 -1.80 -5.84
N LEU A 169 -10.46 -1.30 -4.68
CA LEU A 169 -10.92 -0.02 -4.11
C LEU A 169 -10.31 1.19 -4.81
#